data_AF-A0A1H8XUL3-F1
#
_entry.id   AF-A0A1H8XUL3-F1
#
_cell.length_a   1.000
_cell.length_b   1.000
_cell.length_c   1.000
_cell.angle_alpha   90.00
_cell.angle_beta   90.00
_cell.angle_gamma   90.00
#
_symmetry.space_group_name_H-M   'P 1'
#
loop_
_entity.id
_entity.type
_entity.pdbx_description
1 polymer ?
#
loop_
_entity_poly.entity_id
_entity_poly.type
_entity_poly.pdbx_seq_one_letter_code
_entity_poly.pdbx_strand_id
1 'polypeptide(L)' 'MSPCIGICTLDRKSGFCLGCKRTVEEIGRWMMLEDPERQKIIDQLPGRKIA' A
#
# COMPACT_ATOMS: atom_id res chain seq x y z
N MET A 1 -2.24 2.18 -12.20
CA MET A 1 -1.98 3.48 -11.51
C MET A 1 -1.46 3.19 -10.11
N SER A 2 -0.41 3.86 -9.63
CA SER A 2 0.13 3.64 -8.27
C SER A 2 -0.53 4.58 -7.26
N PRO A 3 -0.97 4.10 -6.07
CA PRO A 3 -1.55 4.95 -5.02
C PRO A 3 -0.48 5.67 -4.17
N CYS A 4 0.78 5.67 -4.61
CA CYS A 4 1.89 6.28 -3.87
C CYS A 4 1.85 7.80 -3.98
N ILE A 5 1.93 8.50 -2.84
CA ILE A 5 1.97 9.97 -2.76
C ILE A 5 3.37 10.52 -2.43
N GLY A 6 4.42 9.70 -2.55
CA GLY A 6 5.81 10.11 -2.28
C GLY A 6 6.23 10.09 -0.81
N ILE A 7 5.35 9.68 0.11
CA ILE A 7 5.70 9.46 1.53
C ILE A 7 6.07 7.98 1.72
N CYS A 8 7.31 7.73 2.12
CA CYS A 8 7.84 6.38 2.39
C CYS A 8 8.19 6.21 3.87
N THR A 9 7.17 6.29 4.72
CA THR A 9 7.30 6.03 6.16
C THR A 9 6.27 5.00 6.56
N LEU A 10 6.65 4.02 7.38
CA LEU A 10 5.75 2.99 7.90
C LEU A 10 5.30 3.36 9.29
N ASP A 11 4.02 3.13 9.57
CA ASP A 11 3.56 2.99 10.94
C ASP A 11 4.05 1.66 11.50
N ARG A 12 4.80 1.71 12.59
CA ARG A 12 5.36 0.50 13.23
C ARG A 12 4.30 -0.36 13.89
N LYS A 13 3.14 0.21 14.24
CA LYS A 13 2.05 -0.54 14.90
C LYS A 13 1.20 -1.31 13.88
N SER A 14 0.75 -0.67 12.81
CA SER A 14 -0.08 -1.30 11.77
C SER A 14 0.72 -1.99 10.66
N GLY A 15 1.99 -1.63 10.47
CA GLY A 15 2.81 -2.14 9.35
C GLY A 15 2.46 -1.52 8.00
N PHE A 16 1.60 -0.50 7.96
CA PHE A 16 1.21 0.20 6.74
C PHE A 16 2.03 1.47 6.50
N CYS A 17 2.23 1.79 5.23
CA CYS A 17 2.79 3.07 4.83
C CYS A 17 1.84 4.21 5.19
N LEU A 18 2.36 5.25 5.85
CA LEU A 18 1.60 6.44 6.25
C LEU A 18 0.98 7.19 5.06
N GLY A 19 1.62 7.13 3.89
CA GLY A 19 1.12 7.79 2.68
C GLY A 19 0.13 6.95 1.89
N CYS A 20 0.55 5.76 1.47
CA CYS A 20 -0.24 4.93 0.54
C CYS A 20 -0.95 3.74 1.19
N LYS A 21 -0.81 3.55 2.51
CA LYS A 21 -1.43 2.45 3.29
C LYS A 21 -1.11 1.03 2.83
N ARG A 22 -0.15 0.88 1.92
CA ARG A 22 0.39 -0.42 1.49
C ARG A 22 1.42 -0.94 2.48
N THR A 23 1.58 -2.24 2.54
CA THR A 23 2.67 -2.90 3.28
C THR A 23 3.99 -2.83 2.50
N VAL A 24 5.11 -3.14 3.15
CA VAL A 24 6.43 -3.20 2.50
C VAL A 24 6.46 -4.23 1.38
N GLU A 25 5.86 -5.39 1.58
CA GLU A 25 5.78 -6.44 0.56
C GLU A 25 5.00 -5.98 -0.68
N GLU A 26 3.85 -5.34 -0.47
CA GLU A 26 3.06 -4.79 -1.57
C GLU A 26 3.79 -3.69 -2.33
N ILE A 27 4.57 -2.87 -1.63
CA ILE A 27 5.42 -1.84 -2.25
C ILE A 27 6.54 -2.51 -3.07
N GLY A 28 7.24 -3.50 -2.51
CA GLY A 28 8.37 -4.17 -3.15
C GLY A 28 7.97 -4.96 -4.40
N ARG A 29 6.81 -5.60 -4.39
CA ARG A 29 6.31 -6.39 -5.54
C ARG A 29 5.42 -5.60 -6.49
N TRP A 30 5.14 -4.32 -6.23
CA TRP A 30 4.13 -3.54 -6.95
C TRP A 30 4.25 -3.58 -8.48
N MET A 31 5.48 -3.46 -8.98
CA MET A 31 5.77 -3.47 -10.41
C MET A 31 5.54 -4.84 -11.06
N MET A 32 5.61 -5.92 -10.28
CA MET A 32 5.42 -7.30 -10.72
C MET A 32 3.96 -7.76 -10.68
N LEU A 33 3.11 -7.06 -9.92
CA LEU A 33 1.68 -7.39 -9.83
C LEU A 33 0.96 -7.11 -11.14
N GLU A 34 0.02 -7.98 -11.49
CA GLU A 34 -0.93 -7.74 -12.58
C GLU A 34 -2.02 -6.74 -12.16
N ASP A 35 -2.64 -6.08 -13.14
CA ASP A 35 -3.73 -5.11 -12.88
C ASP A 35 -4.86 -5.61 -11.97
N PRO A 36 -5.39 -6.85 -12.09
CA PRO A 36 -6.41 -7.33 -11.16
C PRO A 36 -5.92 -7.42 -9.72
N GLU A 37 -4.65 -7.75 -9.49
CA GLU A 37 -4.08 -7.79 -8.13
C GLU A 37 -3.84 -6.38 -7.59
N ARG A 38 -3.35 -5.48 -8.43
CA ARG A 38 -3.18 -4.06 -8.07
C ARG A 38 -4.50 -3.43 -7.66
N GLN A 39 -5.58 -3.72 -8.40
CA GLN A 39 -6.91 -3.18 -8.09
C GLN A 39 -7.43 -3.72 -6.76
N LYS A 40 -7.29 -5.03 -6.51
CA LYS A 40 -7.64 -5.62 -5.20
C LYS A 40 -6.93 -4.95 -4.03
N ILE A 41 -5.65 -4.62 -4.18
CA ILE A 41 -4.91 -3.91 -3.12
C ILE A 41 -5.47 -2.50 -2.95
N ILE A 42 -5.69 -1.76 -4.04
CA ILE A 42 -6.22 -0.39 -4.02
C ILE A 42 -7.58 -0.33 -3.32
N ASP A 43 -8.48 -1.27 -3.63
CA ASP A 43 -9.82 -1.33 -3.06
C ASP A 43 -9.81 -1.58 -1.54
N GLN A 44 -8.76 -2.22 -1.03
CA GLN A 44 -8.59 -2.47 0.42
C GLN A 44 -8.01 -1.26 1.17
N LEU A 45 -7.29 -0.35 0.50
CA LEU A 45 -6.57 0.76 1.17
C LEU A 45 -7.48 1.67 2.01
N PRO A 46 -8.71 2.03 1.59
CA PRO A 46 -9.59 2.87 2.40
C PRO A 46 -9.94 2.24 3.76
N GLY A 47 -10.03 0.91 3.82
CA GLY A 47 -10.33 0.16 5.05
C GLY A 47 -9.14 0.00 6.00
N ARG A 48 -7.91 0.27 5.54
CA ARG A 48 -6.70 0.14 6.35
C ARG A 48 -6.55 1.34 7.28
N LYS A 49 -6.38 1.03 8.57
CA LYS A 49 -6.17 2.01 9.63
C LYS A 49 -4.69 2.03 10.02
N ILE A 50 -4.15 3.23 10.06
CA ILE A 50 -2.86 3.55 10.65
C ILE A 50 -3.14 3.86 12.14
N ALA A 51 -2.25 3.45 13.04
CA ALA A 51 -2.42 3.58 14.49
C ALA A 51 -1.64 4.76 15.11
#